data_AF-A0A6G7ZA89-F1
#
_entry.id   AF-A0A6G7ZA89-F1
#
_cell.length_a   1.000
_cell.length_b   1.000
_cell.length_c   1.000
_cell.angle_alpha   90.00
_cell.angle_beta   90.00
_cell.angle_gamma   90.00
#
_symmetry.space_group_name_H-M   'P 1'
#
loop_
_entity.id
_entity.type
_entity.pdbx_description
1 polymer ?
#
loop_
_entity_poly.entity_id
_entity_poly.type
_entity_poly.pdbx_seq_one_letter_code
_entity_poly.pdbx_strand_id
1 'polypeptide(L)'
;MTIRNKTQRMTVLTMLVGMALIVNMMEPVFVIGLPGVKLGLANVLGLFALYIFGAKEIFIVNIMRVVIASLMRGTFLVGTGFWLALIGAILSSAAVVVFHKFTNMSEIGISTVSATFHNLGQIFVIIFITDMPLMITWLPVMLLTGLPTGVLTGYLVQSILKKFKR
;
A
#
# COMPACT_ATOMS: atom_id res chain seq x y z
N MET A 1 9.83 -5.18 21.10
CA MET A 1 10.85 -4.08 21.09
C MET A 1 10.21 -2.80 21.58
N THR A 2 10.48 -2.36 22.82
CA THR A 2 10.03 -1.03 23.29
C THR A 2 10.96 0.02 22.71
N ILE A 3 10.50 0.72 21.67
CA ILE A 3 11.26 1.79 21.03
C ILE A 3 11.28 2.99 21.99
N ARG A 4 12.37 3.12 22.76
CA ARG A 4 12.47 4.10 23.85
C ARG A 4 12.95 5.47 23.38
N ASN A 5 13.70 5.55 22.28
CA ASN A 5 14.36 6.79 21.83
C ASN A 5 13.84 7.25 20.46
N LYS A 6 13.71 8.58 20.28
CA LYS A 6 13.30 9.21 19.01
C LYS A 6 14.20 8.82 17.85
N THR A 7 15.51 8.76 18.07
CA THR A 7 16.48 8.35 17.03
C THR A 7 16.25 6.91 16.62
N GLN A 8 16.05 5.99 17.58
CA GLN A 8 15.78 4.58 17.30
C GLN A 8 14.47 4.40 16.51
N ARG A 9 13.42 5.15 16.86
CA ARG A 9 12.16 5.17 16.12
C ARG A 9 12.37 5.59 14.67
N MET A 10 13.12 6.67 14.47
CA MET A 10 13.44 7.18 13.13
C MET A 10 14.21 6.12 12.33
N THR A 11 15.24 5.49 12.90
CA THR A 11 16.02 4.47 12.20
C THR A 11 15.16 3.29 11.75
N VAL A 12 14.31 2.75 12.62
CA VAL A 12 13.43 1.62 12.24
C VAL A 12 12.42 2.03 11.16
N LEU A 13 11.84 3.23 11.26
CA LEU A 13 10.92 3.72 10.25
C LEU A 13 11.61 3.89 8.89
N THR A 14 12.82 4.44 8.86
CA THR A 14 13.62 4.57 7.63
C THR A 14 13.97 3.20 7.05
N MET A 15 14.30 2.20 7.88
CA MET A 15 14.50 0.82 7.41
C MET A 15 13.24 0.26 6.77
N LEU A 16 12.06 0.47 7.38
CA LEU A 16 10.78 0.03 6.81
C LEU A 16 10.48 0.71 5.47
N VAL A 17 10.74 2.01 5.35
CA VAL A 17 10.61 2.74 4.08
C VAL A 17 11.56 2.15 3.04
N GLY A 18 12.81 1.89 3.40
CA GLY A 18 13.81 1.29 2.50
C GLY A 18 13.41 -0.10 2.02
N MET A 19 12.94 -0.97 2.92
CA MET A 19 12.41 -2.27 2.55
C MET A 19 11.17 -2.15 1.64
N ALA A 20 10.27 -1.21 1.94
CA ALA A 20 9.05 -1.00 1.17
C ALA A 20 9.36 -0.51 -0.24
N LEU A 21 10.41 0.32 -0.37
CA LEU A 21 10.94 0.80 -1.63
C LEU A 21 11.50 -0.35 -2.47
N ILE A 22 12.35 -1.21 -1.90
CA ILE A 22 12.92 -2.38 -2.60
C ILE A 22 11.78 -3.27 -3.12
N VAL A 23 10.81 -3.61 -2.25
CA VAL A 23 9.66 -4.43 -2.65
C VAL A 23 8.85 -3.73 -3.75
N ASN A 24 8.60 -2.42 -3.66
CA ASN A 24 7.87 -1.67 -4.69
C ASN A 24 8.58 -1.64 -6.04
N MET A 25 9.92 -1.65 -6.04
CA MET A 25 10.71 -1.69 -7.27
C MET A 25 10.76 -3.10 -7.88
N MET A 26 10.67 -4.15 -7.06
CA MET A 26 10.65 -5.54 -7.52
C MET A 26 9.26 -6.03 -7.93
N GLU A 27 8.18 -5.42 -7.43
CA GLU A 27 6.80 -5.80 -7.75
C GLU A 27 6.51 -5.98 -9.25
N PRO A 28 6.98 -5.11 -10.17
CA PRO A 28 6.75 -5.28 -11.60
C PRO A 28 7.36 -6.55 -12.21
N VAL A 29 8.33 -7.19 -11.54
CA VAL A 29 8.93 -8.46 -11.99
C VAL A 29 7.93 -9.61 -11.88
N PHE A 30 7.01 -9.53 -10.92
CA PHE A 30 5.95 -10.51 -10.73
C PHE A 30 4.77 -10.17 -11.64
N VAL A 31 4.95 -10.35 -12.95
CA VAL A 31 3.95 -10.02 -13.97
C VAL A 31 2.72 -10.93 -13.84
N ILE A 32 1.58 -10.35 -13.44
CA ILE A 32 0.27 -11.05 -13.40
C ILE A 32 -0.43 -11.01 -14.78
N GLY A 33 0.20 -10.38 -15.79
CA GLY A 33 -0.32 -10.31 -17.16
C GLY A 33 -1.48 -9.32 -17.36
N LEU A 34 -1.90 -8.62 -16.30
CA LEU A 34 -3.02 -7.67 -16.34
C LEU A 34 -2.53 -6.22 -16.10
N PRO A 35 -2.83 -5.27 -17.01
CA PRO A 35 -2.46 -3.87 -16.86
C PRO A 35 -3.07 -3.25 -15.61
N GLY A 36 -2.22 -2.61 -14.80
CA GLY A 36 -2.64 -1.93 -13.57
C GLY A 36 -2.74 -2.84 -12.34
N VAL A 37 -2.61 -4.17 -12.49
CA VAL A 37 -2.66 -5.10 -11.35
C VAL A 37 -1.27 -5.28 -10.74
N LYS A 38 -1.18 -5.10 -9.42
CA LYS A 38 0.03 -5.36 -8.62
C LYS A 38 -0.30 -6.28 -7.45
N LEU A 39 0.70 -7.03 -6.98
CA LEU A 39 0.55 -7.90 -5.81
C LEU A 39 0.29 -7.14 -4.51
N GLY A 40 0.70 -5.88 -4.40
CA GLY A 40 0.54 -5.10 -3.17
C GLY A 40 1.47 -5.57 -2.04
N LEU A 41 2.55 -6.29 -2.36
CA LEU A 41 3.57 -6.72 -1.38
C LEU A 41 4.16 -5.54 -0.63
N ALA A 42 4.34 -4.40 -1.30
CA ALA A 42 4.85 -3.20 -0.64
C ALA A 42 3.92 -2.73 0.49
N ASN A 43 2.59 -2.94 0.37
CA ASN A 43 1.59 -2.53 1.37
C ASN A 43 1.75 -3.25 2.70
N VAL A 44 2.31 -4.47 2.70
CA VAL A 44 2.59 -5.25 3.91
C VAL A 44 3.41 -4.42 4.91
N LEU A 45 4.40 -3.65 4.44
CA LEU A 45 5.25 -2.87 5.34
C LEU A 45 4.57 -1.62 5.89
N GLY A 46 3.65 -1.02 5.12
CA GLY A 46 2.83 0.08 5.60
C GLY A 46 1.84 -0.38 6.67
N LEU A 47 1.19 -1.53 6.46
CA LEU A 47 0.32 -2.16 7.45
C LEU A 47 1.12 -2.59 8.69
N PHE A 48 2.31 -3.19 8.51
CA PHE A 48 3.18 -3.50 9.63
C PHE A 48 3.55 -2.23 10.43
N ALA A 49 3.87 -1.13 9.75
CA ALA A 49 4.14 0.15 10.41
C ALA A 49 2.93 0.68 11.19
N LEU A 50 1.71 0.51 10.67
CA LEU A 50 0.47 0.83 11.41
C LEU A 50 0.41 0.10 12.75
N TYR A 51 0.62 -1.22 12.74
CA TYR A 51 0.47 -2.05 13.95
C TYR A 51 1.60 -1.86 14.97
N ILE A 52 2.78 -1.40 14.54
CA ILE A 52 3.93 -1.18 15.44
C ILE A 52 3.99 0.26 15.97
N PHE A 53 3.71 1.25 15.11
CA PHE A 53 3.93 2.66 15.43
C PHE A 53 2.64 3.48 15.47
N GLY A 54 1.67 3.16 14.63
CA GLY A 54 0.36 3.82 14.59
C GLY A 54 -0.03 4.41 13.23
N ALA A 55 -1.11 5.18 13.26
CA ALA A 55 -1.81 5.67 12.06
C ALA A 55 -1.00 6.66 11.22
N LYS A 56 0.01 7.34 11.77
CA LYS A 56 0.79 8.32 10.99
C LYS A 56 1.83 7.61 10.12
N GLU A 57 2.33 6.48 10.58
CA GLU A 57 3.48 5.80 10.02
C GLU A 57 3.13 4.99 8.77
N ILE A 58 1.89 4.51 8.66
CA ILE A 58 1.40 3.92 7.41
C ILE A 58 1.46 4.92 6.26
N PHE A 59 1.07 6.18 6.48
CA PHE A 59 1.17 7.23 5.46
C PHE A 59 2.62 7.51 5.11
N ILE A 60 3.50 7.64 6.12
CA ILE A 60 4.92 7.89 5.89
C ILE A 60 5.52 6.78 5.03
N VAL A 61 5.31 5.51 5.38
CA VAL A 61 5.86 4.38 4.62
C VAL A 61 5.29 4.30 3.20
N ASN A 62 3.97 4.41 3.06
CA ASN A 62 3.31 4.24 1.77
C ASN A 62 3.55 5.42 0.81
N ILE A 63 3.60 6.66 1.31
CA ILE A 63 3.87 7.84 0.48
C ILE A 63 5.35 7.91 0.13
N MET A 64 6.25 7.77 1.12
CA MET A 64 7.69 7.89 0.87
C MET A 64 8.18 6.86 -0.15
N ARG A 65 7.74 5.60 -0.06
CA ARG A 65 8.14 4.59 -1.05
C ARG A 65 7.68 4.96 -2.47
N VAL A 66 6.50 5.55 -2.64
CA VAL A 66 5.98 5.92 -3.96
C VAL A 66 6.77 7.09 -4.53
N VAL A 67 6.99 8.12 -3.72
CA VAL A 67 7.78 9.30 -4.10
C VAL A 67 9.20 8.88 -4.48
N ILE A 68 9.91 8.18 -3.61
CA ILE A 68 11.29 7.76 -3.85
C ILE A 68 11.37 6.82 -5.06
N ALA A 69 10.47 5.83 -5.18
CA ALA A 69 10.48 4.93 -6.32
C ALA A 69 10.22 5.66 -7.65
N SER A 70 9.35 6.68 -7.66
CA SER A 70 9.10 7.48 -8.86
C SER A 70 10.26 8.39 -9.23
N LEU A 71 10.97 8.95 -8.25
CA LEU A 71 12.20 9.71 -8.45
C LEU A 71 13.29 8.82 -9.06
N MET A 72 13.49 7.61 -8.52
CA MET A 72 14.46 6.65 -9.04
C MET A 72 14.13 6.18 -10.46
N ARG A 73 12.83 6.09 -10.80
CA ARG A 73 12.38 5.75 -12.16
C ARG A 73 12.36 6.93 -13.13
N GLY A 74 12.63 8.16 -12.68
CA GLY A 74 12.51 9.37 -13.52
C GLY A 74 11.07 9.69 -13.94
N THR A 75 10.07 9.21 -13.20
CA THR A 75 8.63 9.37 -13.51
C THR A 75 7.90 10.27 -12.53
N PHE A 76 8.63 10.89 -11.59
CA PHE A 76 8.08 11.78 -10.58
C PHE A 76 7.31 12.93 -11.24
N LEU A 77 6.05 13.12 -10.85
CA LEU A 77 5.08 14.11 -11.36
C LEU A 77 4.69 14.01 -12.85
N VAL A 78 5.55 13.44 -13.70
CA VAL A 78 5.34 13.34 -15.15
C VAL A 78 4.56 12.08 -15.54
N GLY A 79 4.76 10.97 -14.83
CA GLY A 79 4.14 9.69 -15.18
C GLY A 79 2.74 9.53 -14.59
N THR A 80 1.77 9.05 -15.39
CA THR A 80 0.45 8.62 -14.91
C THR A 80 0.55 7.60 -13.77
N GLY A 81 1.54 6.69 -13.86
CA GLY A 81 1.85 5.69 -12.83
C GLY A 81 2.18 6.28 -11.45
N PHE A 82 2.77 7.48 -11.38
CA PHE A 82 3.02 8.17 -10.12
C PHE A 82 1.71 8.55 -9.44
N TRP A 83 0.82 9.22 -10.16
CA TRP A 83 -0.47 9.67 -9.64
C TRP A 83 -1.37 8.51 -9.22
N LEU A 84 -1.41 7.45 -10.04
CA LEU A 84 -2.13 6.21 -9.72
C LEU A 84 -1.64 5.60 -8.40
N ALA A 85 -0.32 5.47 -8.23
CA ALA A 85 0.25 4.89 -7.02
C ALA A 85 0.09 5.78 -5.79
N LEU A 86 0.22 7.11 -5.95
CA LEU A 86 0.15 8.07 -4.86
C LEU A 86 -1.27 8.16 -4.30
N ILE A 87 -2.26 8.42 -5.16
CA ILE A 87 -3.66 8.56 -4.72
C ILE A 87 -4.21 7.23 -4.24
N GLY A 88 -3.88 6.13 -4.91
CA GLY A 88 -4.18 4.78 -4.42
C GLY A 88 -3.60 4.54 -3.02
N ALA A 89 -2.34 4.92 -2.78
CA ALA A 89 -1.71 4.79 -1.47
C ALA A 89 -2.37 5.68 -0.39
N ILE A 90 -2.76 6.91 -0.72
CA ILE A 90 -3.44 7.83 0.21
C ILE A 90 -4.82 7.32 0.59
N LEU A 91 -5.67 6.97 -0.40
CA LEU A 91 -7.01 6.43 -0.18
C LEU A 91 -6.97 5.12 0.61
N SER A 92 -6.07 4.22 0.23
CA SER A 92 -5.83 2.96 0.93
C SER A 92 -5.43 3.19 2.39
N SER A 93 -4.45 4.07 2.64
CA SER A 93 -3.98 4.36 4.01
C SER A 93 -5.06 5.04 4.86
N ALA A 94 -5.85 5.94 4.27
CA ALA A 94 -6.97 6.58 4.95
C ALA A 94 -8.06 5.58 5.32
N ALA A 95 -8.46 4.71 4.39
CA ALA A 95 -9.42 3.65 4.65
C ALA A 95 -8.93 2.71 5.75
N VAL A 96 -7.67 2.28 5.69
CA VAL A 96 -7.07 1.45 6.74
C VAL A 96 -7.15 2.11 8.10
N VAL A 97 -6.80 3.40 8.23
CA VAL A 97 -6.86 4.11 9.52
C VAL A 97 -8.29 4.21 10.04
N VAL A 98 -9.27 4.50 9.18
CA VAL A 98 -10.69 4.57 9.57
C VAL A 98 -11.17 3.19 10.02
N PHE A 99 -11.02 2.16 9.20
CA PHE A 99 -11.51 0.82 9.52
C PHE A 99 -10.78 0.22 10.72
N HIS A 100 -9.47 0.41 10.85
CA HIS A 100 -8.71 -0.06 12.01
C HIS A 100 -9.17 0.60 13.32
N LYS A 101 -9.60 1.86 13.27
CA LYS A 101 -10.07 2.60 14.45
C LYS A 101 -11.51 2.26 14.84
N PHE A 102 -12.39 2.07 13.86
CA PHE A 102 -13.83 1.96 14.08
C PHE A 102 -14.39 0.53 13.95
N THR A 103 -13.57 -0.45 13.57
CA THR A 103 -14.01 -1.84 13.39
C THR A 103 -13.03 -2.82 14.06
N ASN A 104 -13.53 -4.01 14.42
CA ASN A 104 -12.73 -5.11 14.96
C ASN A 104 -12.31 -6.10 13.85
N MET A 105 -12.03 -5.60 12.65
CA MET A 105 -11.59 -6.46 11.55
C MET A 105 -10.22 -7.08 11.84
N SER A 106 -10.04 -8.32 11.39
CA SER A 106 -8.74 -9.00 11.45
C SER A 106 -7.70 -8.28 10.57
N GLU A 107 -6.42 -8.60 10.73
CA GLU A 107 -5.36 -8.05 9.87
C GLU A 107 -5.60 -8.37 8.40
N ILE A 108 -6.22 -9.53 8.14
CA ILE A 108 -6.66 -9.94 6.80
C ILE A 108 -7.74 -8.99 6.28
N GLY A 109 -8.78 -8.72 7.07
CA GLY A 109 -9.85 -7.81 6.68
C GLY A 109 -9.36 -6.39 6.41
N ILE A 110 -8.49 -5.85 7.28
CA ILE A 110 -7.87 -4.53 7.09
C ILE A 110 -7.03 -4.49 5.81
N SER A 111 -6.29 -5.56 5.50
CA SER A 111 -5.52 -5.67 4.26
C SER A 111 -6.41 -5.76 3.01
N THR A 112 -7.54 -6.46 3.08
CA THR A 112 -8.52 -6.52 1.98
C THR A 112 -9.16 -5.14 1.74
N VAL A 113 -9.49 -4.40 2.79
CA VAL A 113 -9.95 -2.99 2.69
C VAL A 113 -8.86 -2.13 2.05
N SER A 114 -7.62 -2.27 2.51
CA SER A 114 -6.45 -1.59 1.95
C SER A 114 -6.34 -1.79 0.43
N ALA A 115 -6.43 -3.03 -0.05
CA ALA A 115 -6.35 -3.38 -1.47
C ALA A 115 -7.53 -2.80 -2.28
N THR A 116 -8.74 -2.89 -1.74
CA THR A 116 -9.97 -2.37 -2.36
C THR A 116 -9.88 -0.86 -2.60
N PHE A 117 -9.54 -0.10 -1.56
CA PHE A 117 -9.43 1.36 -1.64
C PHE A 117 -8.21 1.82 -2.45
N HIS A 118 -7.15 1.01 -2.53
CA HIS A 118 -6.04 1.28 -3.44
C HIS A 118 -6.50 1.25 -4.91
N ASN A 119 -7.22 0.19 -5.29
CA ASN A 119 -7.76 0.04 -6.65
C ASN A 119 -8.80 1.10 -6.98
N LEU A 120 -9.66 1.45 -6.02
CA LEU A 120 -10.61 2.57 -6.16
C LEU A 120 -9.88 3.89 -6.45
N GLY A 121 -8.79 4.17 -5.72
CA GLY A 121 -7.97 5.37 -5.96
C GLY A 121 -7.29 5.37 -7.32
N GLN A 122 -6.80 4.22 -7.78
CA GLN A 122 -6.22 4.08 -9.11
C GLN A 122 -7.26 4.33 -10.22
N ILE A 123 -8.45 3.74 -10.11
CA ILE A 123 -9.52 3.95 -11.08
C ILE A 123 -10.02 5.40 -11.07
N PHE A 124 -10.14 6.01 -9.89
CA PHE A 124 -10.51 7.41 -9.79
C PHE A 124 -9.52 8.32 -10.53
N VAL A 125 -8.22 8.10 -10.33
CA VAL A 125 -7.18 8.88 -11.00
C VAL A 125 -7.13 8.62 -12.50
N ILE A 126 -7.26 7.35 -12.95
CA ILE A 126 -7.22 7.09 -14.40
C ILE A 126 -8.39 7.78 -15.10
N ILE A 127 -9.60 7.71 -14.54
CA ILE A 127 -10.78 8.41 -15.08
C ILE A 127 -10.52 9.91 -15.16
N PHE A 128 -9.97 10.49 -14.09
CA PHE A 128 -9.70 11.93 -14.03
C PHE A 128 -8.63 12.39 -15.03
N ILE A 129 -7.56 11.61 -15.23
CA ILE A 129 -6.47 11.96 -16.15
C ILE A 129 -6.87 11.76 -17.61
N THR A 130 -7.62 10.69 -17.93
CA THR A 130 -7.97 10.36 -19.31
C THR A 130 -9.29 10.97 -19.76
N ASP A 131 -10.08 11.55 -18.85
CA ASP A 131 -11.45 12.01 -19.08
C ASP A 131 -12.36 10.92 -19.69
N MET A 132 -12.14 9.66 -19.29
CA MET A 132 -12.91 8.50 -19.75
C MET A 132 -13.64 7.81 -18.60
N PRO A 133 -14.88 8.22 -18.27
CA PRO A 133 -15.67 7.61 -17.21
C PRO A 133 -15.87 6.10 -17.37
N LEU A 134 -15.86 5.60 -18.61
CA LEU A 134 -16.01 4.19 -18.93
C LEU A 134 -14.92 3.30 -18.30
N MET A 135 -13.77 3.87 -17.90
CA MET A 135 -12.72 3.15 -17.18
C MET A 135 -13.19 2.55 -15.84
N ILE A 136 -14.32 3.00 -15.28
CA ILE A 136 -14.95 2.37 -14.12
C ILE A 136 -15.24 0.87 -14.35
N THR A 137 -15.47 0.46 -15.60
CA THR A 137 -15.68 -0.95 -15.98
C THR A 137 -14.45 -1.84 -15.76
N TRP A 138 -13.27 -1.25 -15.53
CA TRP A 138 -12.06 -1.96 -15.17
C TRP A 138 -11.97 -2.27 -13.67
N LEU A 139 -12.75 -1.57 -12.84
CA LEU A 139 -12.75 -1.77 -11.39
C LEU A 139 -13.10 -3.21 -10.98
N PRO A 140 -14.12 -3.89 -11.54
CA PRO A 140 -14.39 -5.30 -11.23
C PRO A 140 -13.18 -6.21 -11.47
N VAL A 141 -12.43 -6.01 -12.56
CA VAL A 141 -11.21 -6.78 -12.86
C VAL A 141 -10.12 -6.50 -11.82
N MET A 142 -9.94 -5.23 -11.45
CA MET A 142 -8.98 -4.86 -10.41
C MET A 142 -9.39 -5.42 -9.04
N LEU A 143 -10.68 -5.46 -8.69
CA LEU A 143 -11.15 -6.03 -7.42
C LEU A 143 -11.02 -7.55 -7.40
N LEU A 144 -11.33 -8.24 -8.50
CA LEU A 144 -11.17 -9.70 -8.61
C LEU A 144 -9.72 -10.13 -8.40
N THR A 145 -8.76 -9.32 -8.83
CA THR A 145 -7.33 -9.56 -8.62
C THR A 145 -6.82 -9.01 -7.29
N GLY A 146 -7.37 -7.88 -6.83
CA GLY A 146 -6.97 -7.17 -5.61
C GLY A 146 -7.46 -7.80 -4.31
N LEU A 147 -8.63 -8.45 -4.31
CA LEU A 147 -9.14 -9.12 -3.11
C LEU A 147 -8.27 -10.33 -2.71
N PRO A 148 -7.91 -11.26 -3.62
CA PRO A 148 -6.99 -12.35 -3.28
C PRO A 148 -5.63 -11.84 -2.80
N THR A 149 -5.06 -10.85 -3.48
CA THR A 149 -3.77 -10.27 -3.05
C THR A 149 -3.87 -9.56 -1.70
N GLY A 150 -4.99 -8.87 -1.43
CA GLY A 150 -5.32 -8.29 -0.14
C GLY A 150 -5.38 -9.33 0.99
N VAL A 151 -6.00 -10.49 0.72
CA VAL A 151 -6.03 -11.62 1.67
C VAL A 151 -4.64 -12.18 1.91
N LEU A 152 -3.87 -12.44 0.84
CA LEU A 152 -2.50 -12.99 0.94
C LEU A 152 -1.56 -12.04 1.71
N THR A 153 -1.58 -10.76 1.38
CA THR A 153 -0.80 -9.74 2.08
C THR A 153 -1.25 -9.58 3.54
N GLY A 154 -2.53 -9.76 3.82
CA GLY A 154 -3.06 -9.80 5.18
C GLY A 154 -2.52 -10.96 6.01
N TYR A 155 -2.46 -12.17 5.42
CA TYR A 155 -1.82 -13.32 6.05
C TYR A 155 -0.33 -13.08 6.31
N LEU A 156 0.38 -12.43 5.39
CA LEU A 156 1.79 -12.05 5.58
C LEU A 156 1.95 -11.10 6.75
N VAL A 157 1.16 -10.02 6.82
CA VAL A 157 1.18 -9.07 7.94
C VAL A 157 0.93 -9.80 9.26
N GLN A 158 -0.12 -10.62 9.32
CA GLN A 158 -0.45 -11.37 10.54
C GLN A 158 0.70 -12.30 10.96
N SER A 159 1.34 -12.98 10.01
CA SER A 159 2.46 -13.89 10.27
C SER A 159 3.69 -13.16 10.79
N ILE A 160 4.01 -12.00 10.20
CA ILE A 160 5.12 -11.15 10.63
C ILE A 160 4.85 -10.63 12.06
N LEU A 161 3.62 -10.15 12.33
CA LEU A 161 3.24 -9.66 13.66
C LEU A 161 3.31 -10.75 14.73
N LYS A 162 2.85 -11.97 14.42
CA LYS A 162 2.94 -13.12 15.33
C LYS A 162 4.39 -13.45 15.68
N LYS A 163 5.30 -13.41 14.70
CA LYS A 163 6.74 -13.64 14.94
C LYS A 163 7.40 -12.49 15.69
N PHE A 164 6.94 -11.26 15.50
CA PHE A 164 7.50 -10.07 16.16
C PHE A 164 7.05 -9.91 17.61
N LYS A 165 5.88 -10.45 17.98
CA LYS A 165 5.37 -10.47 19.36
C LYS A 165 5.92 -11.61 20.21
N ARG A 166 6.48 -12.66 19.58
CA ARG A 166 7.25 -13.70 20.28
C ARG A 166 8.65 -13.19 20.59
#